data_AF-A0A142JHS7-F1
#
_entry.id   AF-A0A142JHS7-F1
#
_cell.length_a   1.000
_cell.length_b   1.000
_cell.length_c   1.000
_cell.angle_alpha   90.00
_cell.angle_beta   90.00
_cell.angle_gamma   90.00
#
_symmetry.space_group_name_H-M   'P 1'
#
loop_
_entity.id
_entity.type
_entity.pdbx_description
1 polymer ?
#
loop_
_entity_poly.entity_id
_entity_poly.type
_entity_poly.pdbx_seq_one_letter_code
_entity_poly.pdbx_strand_id
1 'polypeptide(L)' 'MTPQIAAEKADQLIGQYVRELGAYGDRDMVRQALIMLISKAALGIECVAGLERTTKILMETALNVATVVEKRKEPQS' A
#
# COMPACT_ATOMS: atom_id res chain seq x y z
N MET A 1 16.97 4.40 11.43
CA MET A 1 16.23 4.82 10.21
C MET A 1 15.06 5.67 10.67
N THR A 2 14.87 6.87 10.12
CA THR A 2 13.70 7.70 10.47
C THR A 2 12.47 7.23 9.67
N PRO A 3 11.23 7.52 10.14
CA PRO A 3 10.01 7.18 9.40
C PRO A 3 9.99 7.75 7.97
N GLN A 4 10.53 8.95 7.78
CA GLN A 4 10.61 9.61 6.48
C GLN A 4 11.49 8.84 5.48
N ILE A 5 12.69 8.43 5.91
CA ILE A 5 13.62 7.64 5.08
C ILE A 5 13.00 6.26 4.75
N ALA A 6 12.21 5.70 5.66
CA ALA A 6 11.49 4.45 5.41
C ALA A 6 10.39 4.60 4.36
N ALA A 7 9.63 5.70 4.41
CA ALA A 7 8.61 6.01 3.42
C ALA A 7 9.23 6.19 2.02
N GLU A 8 10.28 7.00 1.91
CA GLU A 8 10.98 7.24 0.63
C GLU A 8 11.53 5.94 0.02
N LYS A 9 12.09 5.07 0.85
CA LYS A 9 12.61 3.77 0.38
C LYS A 9 11.49 2.83 -0.06
N ALA A 10 10.34 2.85 0.62
CA ALA A 10 9.17 2.07 0.20
C ALA A 10 8.65 2.55 -1.16
N ASP A 11 8.55 3.86 -1.37
CA ASP A 11 8.13 4.44 -2.65
C ASP A 11 9.08 4.04 -3.80
N GLN A 12 10.38 4.06 -3.55
CA GLN A 12 11.38 3.62 -4.53
C GLN A 12 11.22 2.14 -4.92
N LEU A 13 11.03 1.26 -3.94
CA LEU A 13 10.85 -0.18 -4.16
C LEU A 13 9.56 -0.49 -4.92
N ILE A 14 8.45 0.17 -4.57
CA ILE A 14 7.18 0.04 -5.29
C ILE A 14 7.34 0.54 -6.73
N GLY A 15 7.97 1.70 -6.93
CA GLY A 15 8.22 2.26 -8.26
C GLY A 15 9.16 1.42 -9.11
N GLN A 16 10.11 0.69 -8.50
CA GLN A 16 10.94 -0.29 -9.19
C GLN A 16 10.11 -1.50 -9.62
N TYR A 17 9.34 -2.08 -8.71
CA TYR A 17 8.48 -3.24 -9.01
C TYR A 17 7.48 -2.98 -10.14
N VAL A 18 6.83 -1.81 -10.13
CA VAL A 18 5.92 -1.38 -11.19
C VAL A 18 6.62 -1.27 -12.55
N ARG A 19 7.88 -0.80 -12.57
CA ARG A 19 8.68 -0.73 -13.80
C ARG A 19 9.06 -2.13 -14.31
N GLU A 20 9.47 -3.02 -13.42
CA GLU A 20 9.83 -4.41 -13.75
C GLU A 20 8.64 -5.20 -14.31
N LEU A 21 7.42 -4.92 -13.84
CA LEU A 21 6.19 -5.49 -14.41
C LEU A 21 5.81 -4.93 -15.79
N GLY A 22 6.54 -3.93 -16.31
CA GLY A 22 6.18 -3.23 -17.54
C GLY A 22 4.90 -2.39 -17.43
N ALA A 23 4.42 -2.15 -16.20
CA ALA A 23 3.18 -1.43 -15.94
C ALA A 23 3.35 0.10 -16.00
N TYR A 24 4.57 0.61 -16.11
CA TYR A 24 4.84 2.05 -16.05
C TYR A 24 4.20 2.79 -17.24
N GLY A 25 3.36 3.79 -16.93
CA GLY A 25 2.59 4.55 -17.93
C GLY A 25 1.18 3.99 -18.18
N ASP A 26 0.88 2.78 -17.73
CA ASP A 26 -0.45 2.16 -17.79
C ASP A 26 -1.12 2.20 -16.41
N ARG A 27 -2.14 3.06 -16.26
CA ARG A 27 -2.84 3.25 -14.98
C ARG A 27 -3.55 1.98 -14.50
N ASP A 28 -4.07 1.16 -15.39
CA ASP A 28 -4.78 -0.06 -15.04
C ASP A 28 -3.80 -1.13 -14.54
N MET A 29 -2.67 -1.29 -15.23
CA MET A 29 -1.61 -2.22 -14.80
C MET A 29 -0.95 -1.79 -13.49
N VAL A 30 -0.72 -0.48 -13.29
CA VAL A 30 -0.22 0.05 -12.00
C VAL A 30 -1.20 -0.28 -10.88
N ARG A 31 -2.50 -0.09 -11.09
CA ARG A 31 -3.52 -0.41 -10.09
C ARG A 31 -3.49 -1.91 -9.73
N GLN A 32 -3.42 -2.79 -10.73
CA GLN A 32 -3.35 -4.23 -10.51
C GLN A 32 -2.07 -4.64 -9.76
N ALA A 33 -0.92 -4.03 -10.08
CA ALA A 33 0.33 -4.28 -9.37
C ALA A 33 0.24 -3.90 -7.88
N LEU A 34 -0.37 -2.74 -7.57
CA LEU A 34 -0.60 -2.30 -6.20
C LEU A 34 -1.56 -3.22 -5.45
N ILE A 35 -2.66 -3.64 -6.08
CA ILE A 35 -3.59 -4.62 -5.50
C ILE A 35 -2.86 -5.91 -5.14
N MET A 36 -2.05 -6.44 -6.06
CA MET A 36 -1.27 -7.66 -5.82
C MET A 36 -0.29 -7.51 -4.66
N LEU A 37 0.43 -6.37 -4.54
CA LEU A 37 1.33 -6.12 -3.42
C LEU A 37 0.58 -6.10 -2.08
N ILE A 38 -0.57 -5.43 -2.04
CA ILE A 38 -1.44 -5.40 -0.86
C ILE A 38 -1.93 -6.81 -0.52
N SER A 39 -2.35 -7.60 -1.52
CA SER A 39 -2.81 -8.98 -1.32
C SER A 39 -1.70 -9.91 -0.84
N LYS A 40 -0.47 -9.80 -1.36
CA LYS A 40 0.68 -10.57 -0.88
C LYS A 40 1.01 -10.25 0.57
N ALA A 41 1.06 -8.95 0.90
CA ALA A 41 1.23 -8.50 2.27
C ALA A 41 0.13 -9.07 3.17
N ALA A 42 -1.13 -9.04 2.71
CA ALA A 42 -2.27 -9.51 3.47
C ALA A 42 -2.28 -11.01 3.76
N LEU A 43 -1.87 -11.82 2.79
CA LEU A 43 -1.81 -13.28 2.91
C LEU A 43 -0.58 -13.76 3.69
N GLY A 44 0.29 -12.85 4.14
CA GLY A 44 1.54 -13.21 4.81
C GLY A 44 2.57 -13.85 3.87
N ILE A 45 2.33 -13.83 2.55
CA ILE A 45 3.25 -14.35 1.54
C ILE A 45 4.41 -13.36 1.48
N GLU A 46 5.50 -13.70 2.17
CA GLU A 46 6.70 -12.87 2.36
C GLU A 46 6.50 -11.64 3.27
N CYS A 47 5.56 -11.68 4.22
CA CYS A 47 5.44 -10.61 5.23
C CYS A 47 6.47 -10.80 6.35
N VAL A 48 7.13 -9.71 6.76
CA VAL A 48 8.07 -9.69 7.91
C VAL A 48 7.32 -9.94 9.23
N ALA A 49 6.01 -9.76 9.25
CA ALA A 49 5.14 -9.95 10.40
C ALA A 49 4.37 -11.28 10.32
N GLY A 50 4.17 -11.94 11.47
CA GLY A 50 3.29 -13.11 11.56
C GLY A 50 1.84 -12.78 11.15
N LEU A 51 1.06 -13.82 10.83
CA LEU A 51 -0.30 -13.71 10.28
C LEU A 51 -1.24 -12.82 11.10
N GLU A 52 -1.27 -12.96 12.43
CA GLU A 52 -2.13 -12.15 13.31
C GLU A 52 -1.80 -10.65 13.23
N ARG A 53 -0.50 -10.32 13.26
CA ARG A 53 -0.04 -8.93 13.16
C ARG A 53 -0.33 -8.35 11.77
N THR A 54 -0.19 -9.16 10.73
CA THR A 54 -0.55 -8.81 9.36
C THR A 54 -2.05 -8.49 9.25
N THR A 55 -2.92 -9.37 9.73
CA THR A 55 -4.38 -9.15 9.74
C THR A 55 -4.75 -7.87 10.48
N LYS A 56 -4.16 -7.62 11.65
CA LYS A 56 -4.38 -6.38 12.41
C LYS A 56 -4.00 -5.13 11.61
N ILE A 57 -2.82 -5.12 10.99
CA ILE A 57 -2.35 -4.00 10.17
C ILE A 57 -3.32 -3.72 9.01
N LEU A 58 -3.84 -4.76 8.34
CA LEU A 58 -4.81 -4.57 7.25
C LEU A 58 -6.12 -3.96 7.73
N MET A 59 -6.65 -4.44 8.86
CA MET A 59 -7.89 -3.91 9.43
C MET A 59 -7.74 -2.44 9.85
N GLU A 60 -6.64 -2.11 10.51
CA GLU A 60 -6.30 -0.72 10.87
C GLU A 60 -6.13 0.15 9.62
N THR A 61 -5.49 -0.37 8.57
CA THR A 61 -5.34 0.34 7.29
C THR A 61 -6.69 0.61 6.64
N ALA A 62 -7.60 -0.37 6.59
CA ALA A 62 -8.92 -0.19 6.01
C ALA A 62 -9.74 0.91 6.74
N LEU A 63 -9.71 0.91 8.08
CA LEU A 63 -10.34 1.94 8.90
C LEU A 63 -9.75 3.33 8.67
N ASN A 64 -8.41 3.43 8.59
CA ASN A 64 -7.72 4.68 8.34
C ASN A 64 -8.04 5.24 6.94
N VAL A 65 -8.05 4.39 5.91
CA VAL A 65 -8.43 4.76 4.55
C VAL A 65 -9.86 5.28 4.51
N ALA A 66 -10.81 4.55 5.12
CA ALA A 66 -12.20 5.00 5.20
C ALA A 66 -12.31 6.39 5.87
N THR A 67 -11.61 6.60 6.98
CA THR A 67 -11.56 7.88 7.69
C THR A 67 -11.02 9.01 6.80
N VAL A 68 -9.94 8.76 6.06
CA VAL A 68 -9.36 9.76 5.14
C VAL A 68 -10.31 10.07 3.98
N VAL A 69 -11.00 9.06 3.45
CA VAL A 69 -11.99 9.24 2.38
C VAL A 69 -13.15 10.11 2.87
N GLU A 70 -13.69 9.85 4.06
CA GLU A 70 -14.75 10.68 4.65
C GLU A 70 -14.29 12.13 4.87
N LYS A 71 -13.09 12.35 5.43
CA LYS A 71 -12.51 13.70 5.58
C LYS A 71 -12.33 14.45 4.26
N ARG A 72 -12.13 13.74 3.14
CA ARG A 72 -12.01 14.35 1.81
C ARG A 72 -13.37 14.64 1.16
N LYS A 73 -14.45 14.04 1.65
CA LYS A 73 -15.83 14.32 1.20
C LYS A 73 -16.44 15.52 1.92
N GLU A 74 -15.96 15.86 3.12
CA GLU A 74 -16.34 17.10 3.79
C GLU A 74 -15.83 18.29 2.96
N PRO A 75 -16.71 19.16 2.44
CA PRO A 75 -16.26 20.37 1.76
C PRO A 75 -15.47 21.21 2.76
N GLN A 76 -14.26 21.62 2.38
CA GLN A 76 -13.50 22.60 3.14
C GLN A 76 -14.37 23.87 3.22
N SER A 77 -15.00 24.06 4.38
CA SER A 77 -15.84 25.20 4.71
C SER A 77 -14.98 26.44 4.94
#